data_AF-A0AA90SS81-F1
#
_entry.id   AF-A0AA90SS81-F1
#
_cell.length_a   1.000
_cell.length_b   1.000
_cell.length_c   1.000
_cell.angle_alpha   90.00
_cell.angle_beta   90.00
_cell.angle_gamma   90.00
#
_symmetry.space_group_name_H-M   'P 1'
#
loop_
_entity.id
_entity.type
_entity.pdbx_description
1 polymer ?
#
loop_
_entity_poly.entity_id
_entity_poly.type
_entity_poly.pdbx_seq_one_letter_code
_entity_poly.pdbx_strand_id
1 'polypeptide(L)'
;MLPIEGLKQSAQELSKAFERSAGQRNEYWKKHVQPFWKKVWPKDEKLRTPEIARCLALLIIKAGNEFPAALDAVKDWLQPIENYYRSYVVGELHQSDLCSQYPKDALYLLDAICDDKNGKTSGLKECLDQIGEKEPKLKKDAKYKKLN
;
A
#
# COMPACT_ATOMS: atom_id res chain seq x y z
N MET A 1 12.91 -23.67 -3.39
CA MET A 1 11.73 -22.80 -3.44
C MET A 1 11.16 -22.72 -2.04
N LEU A 2 10.89 -21.52 -1.53
CA LEU A 2 10.24 -21.39 -0.22
C LEU A 2 8.78 -21.85 -0.34
N PRO A 3 8.28 -22.73 0.55
CA PRO A 3 6.88 -23.13 0.56
C PRO A 3 5.97 -21.93 0.93
N ILE A 4 4.71 -21.98 0.48
CA ILE A 4 3.71 -20.90 0.62
C ILE A 4 3.53 -20.46 2.09
N GLU A 5 3.53 -21.42 3.02
CA GLU A 5 3.51 -21.17 4.47
C GLU A 5 4.68 -20.31 4.96
N GLY A 6 5.89 -20.59 4.45
CA GLY A 6 7.11 -19.85 4.83
C GLY A 6 7.13 -18.43 4.28
N LEU A 7 6.47 -18.19 3.15
CA LEU A 7 6.29 -16.86 2.58
C LEU A 7 5.29 -16.03 3.37
N LYS A 8 4.17 -16.64 3.79
CA LYS A 8 3.20 -15.99 4.66
C LYS A 8 3.83 -15.63 6.01
N GLN A 9 4.58 -16.56 6.61
CA GLN A 9 5.33 -16.28 7.85
C GLN A 9 6.39 -15.19 7.64
N SER A 10 7.14 -15.21 6.54
CA SER A 10 8.13 -14.17 6.24
C SER A 10 7.48 -12.79 6.10
N ALA A 11 6.37 -12.69 5.37
CA ALA A 11 5.63 -11.44 5.21
C ALA A 11 5.04 -10.93 6.53
N GLN A 12 4.50 -11.83 7.36
CA GLN A 12 3.96 -11.48 8.68
C GLN A 12 5.06 -11.04 9.65
N GLU A 13 6.19 -11.73 9.69
CA GLU A 13 7.33 -11.34 10.53
C GLU A 13 7.97 -10.03 10.06
N LEU A 14 8.07 -9.79 8.75
CA LEU A 14 8.47 -8.48 8.22
C LEU A 14 7.49 -7.37 8.63
N SER A 15 6.18 -7.62 8.57
CA SER A 15 5.17 -6.64 8.98
C SER A 15 5.27 -6.30 10.47
N LYS A 16 5.39 -7.30 11.33
CA LYS A 16 5.56 -7.13 12.79
C LYS A 16 6.88 -6.45 13.15
N ALA A 17 7.97 -6.80 12.46
CA ALA A 17 9.27 -6.16 12.65
C ALA A 17 9.22 -4.67 12.28
N PHE A 18 8.47 -4.31 11.24
CA PHE A 18 8.29 -2.93 10.80
C PHE A 18 7.43 -2.09 11.77
N GLU A 19 6.45 -2.68 12.45
CA GLU A 19 5.66 -2.02 13.50
C GLU A 19 6.51 -1.63 14.71
N ARG A 20 7.54 -2.42 15.02
CA ARG A 20 8.44 -2.17 16.16
C ARG A 20 9.52 -1.12 15.89
N SER A 21 9.74 -0.70 14.64
CA SER A 21 10.89 0.13 14.24
C SER A 21 10.53 1.57 13.81
N ALA A 22 9.47 2.17 14.38
CA ALA A 22 8.94 3.48 13.97
C ALA A 22 9.96 4.64 13.94
N GLY A 23 11.12 4.53 14.60
CA GLY A 23 12.18 5.54 14.62
C GLY A 23 13.24 5.48 13.48
N GLN A 24 13.41 4.33 12.80
CA GLN A 24 14.46 4.12 11.77
C GLN A 24 13.91 3.61 10.43
N ARG A 25 12.63 3.94 10.15
CA ARG A 25 11.82 3.43 9.03
C ARG A 25 12.52 3.46 7.66
N ASN A 26 13.25 4.53 7.36
CA ASN A 26 13.86 4.74 6.05
C ASN A 26 15.16 3.92 5.85
N GLU A 27 15.97 3.78 6.90
CA GLU A 27 17.16 2.92 6.88
C GLU A 27 16.78 1.43 6.88
N TYR A 28 15.74 1.06 7.64
CA TYR A 28 15.29 -0.34 7.71
C TYR A 28 14.75 -0.84 6.36
N TRP A 29 13.97 -0.01 5.66
CA TRP A 29 13.52 -0.29 4.29
C TRP A 29 14.69 -0.57 3.34
N LYS A 30 15.69 0.33 3.31
CA LYS A 30 16.84 0.23 2.40
C LYS A 30 17.77 -0.93 2.76
N LYS A 31 17.99 -1.20 4.05
CA LYS A 31 18.94 -2.24 4.52
C LYS A 31 18.36 -3.65 4.54
N HIS A 32 17.06 -3.81 4.80
CA HIS A 32 16.48 -5.13 5.06
C HIS A 32 15.38 -5.51 4.09
N VAL A 33 14.46 -4.59 3.79
CA VAL A 33 13.27 -4.91 2.99
C VAL A 33 13.59 -4.92 1.50
N GLN A 34 14.30 -3.92 0.99
CA GLN A 34 14.66 -3.83 -0.43
C GLN A 34 15.54 -5.00 -0.91
N PRO A 35 16.57 -5.46 -0.17
CA PRO A 35 17.36 -6.62 -0.57
C PRO A 35 16.57 -7.92 -0.52
N PHE A 36 15.68 -8.08 0.46
CA PHE A 36 14.78 -9.25 0.56
C PHE A 36 13.83 -9.29 -0.64
N TRP A 37 13.24 -8.15 -1.00
CA TRP A 37 12.38 -8.02 -2.18
C TRP A 37 13.12 -8.41 -3.47
N LYS A 38 14.34 -7.93 -3.66
CA LYS A 38 15.13 -8.21 -4.87
C LYS A 38 15.68 -9.64 -4.93
N LYS A 39 16.01 -10.26 -3.79
CA LYS A 39 16.72 -11.56 -3.75
C LYS A 39 15.84 -12.76 -3.43
N VAL A 40 14.80 -12.57 -2.64
CA VAL A 40 14.04 -13.66 -2.00
C VAL A 40 12.58 -13.68 -2.46
N TRP A 41 12.02 -12.54 -2.85
CA TRP A 41 10.61 -12.47 -3.23
C TRP A 41 10.32 -13.33 -4.46
N PRO A 42 9.36 -14.28 -4.38
CA PRO A 42 9.00 -15.12 -5.51
C PRO A 42 8.49 -14.27 -6.68
N LYS A 43 8.77 -14.70 -7.90
CA LYS A 43 8.15 -14.10 -9.11
C LYS A 43 6.81 -14.75 -9.47
N ASP A 44 6.31 -15.65 -8.63
CA ASP A 44 5.10 -16.43 -8.91
C ASP A 44 3.86 -15.63 -8.52
N GLU A 45 3.13 -15.16 -9.52
CA GLU A 45 1.87 -14.41 -9.38
C GLU A 45 0.80 -15.19 -8.60
N LYS A 46 0.89 -16.53 -8.52
CA LYS A 46 -0.05 -17.36 -7.73
C LYS A 46 0.01 -17.06 -6.23
N LEU A 47 1.05 -16.38 -5.78
CA LEU A 47 1.24 -15.98 -4.39
C LEU A 47 0.70 -14.57 -4.11
N ARG A 48 0.15 -13.89 -5.12
CA ARG A 48 -0.54 -12.62 -4.95
C ARG A 48 -1.86 -12.86 -4.22
N THR A 49 -1.85 -12.75 -2.89
CA THR A 49 -3.06 -12.84 -2.04
C THR A 49 -3.48 -11.47 -1.50
N PRO A 50 -4.78 -11.25 -1.17
CA PRO A 50 -5.25 -10.01 -0.55
C PRO A 50 -4.53 -9.68 0.76
N GLU A 51 -4.15 -10.70 1.54
CA GLU A 51 -3.36 -10.53 2.76
C GLU A 51 -1.97 -9.94 2.48
N ILE A 52 -1.30 -10.42 1.43
CA ILE A 52 0.01 -9.90 1.01
C ILE A 52 -0.14 -8.47 0.49
N ALA A 53 -1.13 -8.19 -0.36
CA ALA A 53 -1.39 -6.84 -0.86
C ALA A 53 -1.63 -5.83 0.27
N ARG A 54 -2.34 -6.23 1.34
CA ARG A 54 -2.53 -5.41 2.54
C ARG A 54 -1.20 -5.09 3.23
N CYS A 55 -0.35 -6.10 3.45
CA CYS A 55 0.97 -5.89 4.06
C CYS A 55 1.82 -4.94 3.20
N LEU A 56 1.79 -5.08 1.87
CA LEU A 56 2.52 -4.22 0.95
C LEU A 56 1.99 -2.79 0.94
N ALA A 57 0.68 -2.59 0.94
CA ALA A 57 0.09 -1.26 1.01
C ALA A 57 0.53 -0.51 2.27
N LEU A 58 0.46 -1.15 3.44
CA LEU A 58 0.97 -0.58 4.69
C LEU A 58 2.46 -0.28 4.63
N LEU A 59 3.23 -1.17 4.02
CA LEU A 59 4.66 -1.03 3.89
C LEU A 59 5.04 0.17 3.01
N ILE A 60 4.36 0.38 1.89
CA ILE A 60 4.53 1.55 1.03
C ILE A 60 4.17 2.83 1.82
N ILE A 61 3.03 2.84 2.53
CA ILE A 61 2.62 4.00 3.35
C ILE A 61 3.70 4.33 4.40
N LYS A 62 4.22 3.31 5.09
CA LYS A 62 5.26 3.50 6.11
C LYS A 62 6.62 3.93 5.51
N ALA A 63 6.82 3.82 4.20
CA ALA A 63 8.04 4.31 3.53
C ALA A 63 8.11 5.85 3.46
N GLY A 64 6.99 6.56 3.69
CA GLY A 64 6.98 8.02 3.81
C GLY A 64 7.49 8.70 2.54
N ASN A 65 8.62 9.41 2.63
CA ASN A 65 9.19 10.13 1.48
C ASN A 65 9.61 9.22 0.31
N GLU A 66 9.84 7.93 0.55
CA GLU A 66 10.13 6.94 -0.49
C GLU A 66 8.86 6.29 -1.06
N PHE A 67 7.67 6.81 -0.72
CA PHE A 67 6.38 6.25 -1.12
C PHE A 67 6.28 5.99 -2.63
N PRO A 68 6.62 6.92 -3.55
CA PRO A 68 6.54 6.65 -4.98
C PRO A 68 7.47 5.51 -5.43
N ALA A 69 8.70 5.47 -4.89
CA ALA A 69 9.67 4.43 -5.24
C ALA A 69 9.28 3.06 -4.68
N ALA A 70 8.72 3.02 -3.46
CA ALA A 70 8.19 1.82 -2.85
C ALA A 70 6.97 1.30 -3.61
N LEU A 71 6.07 2.20 -4.02
CA LEU A 71 4.89 1.86 -4.80
C LEU A 71 5.30 1.25 -6.14
N ASP A 72 6.23 1.87 -6.88
CA ASP A 72 6.68 1.37 -8.18
C ASP A 72 7.30 -0.03 -8.08
N ALA A 73 7.99 -0.33 -6.97
CA ALA A 73 8.62 -1.62 -6.74
C ALA A 73 7.63 -2.77 -6.44
N VAL A 74 6.43 -2.46 -5.93
CA VAL A 74 5.48 -3.47 -5.44
C VAL A 74 4.09 -3.36 -6.06
N LYS A 75 3.84 -2.39 -6.97
CA LYS A 75 2.53 -2.15 -7.60
C LYS A 75 1.94 -3.39 -8.28
N ASP A 76 2.78 -4.23 -8.89
CA ASP A 76 2.35 -5.45 -9.58
C ASP A 76 1.79 -6.52 -8.62
N TRP A 77 2.07 -6.36 -7.32
CA TRP A 77 1.60 -7.24 -6.24
C TRP A 77 0.37 -6.70 -5.52
N LEU A 78 0.02 -5.44 -5.73
CA LEU A 78 -1.16 -4.84 -5.14
C LEU A 78 -2.41 -5.40 -5.80
N GLN A 79 -3.42 -5.68 -5.01
CA GLN A 79 -4.73 -6.09 -5.49
C GLN A 79 -5.78 -5.66 -4.47
N PRO A 80 -7.08 -5.72 -4.81
CA PRO A 80 -8.12 -5.41 -3.87
C PRO A 80 -7.99 -6.20 -2.58
N ILE A 81 -8.00 -5.49 -1.46
CA ILE A 81 -7.90 -6.09 -0.13
C ILE A 81 -9.29 -6.27 0.48
N GLU A 82 -9.41 -7.21 1.40
CA GLU A 82 -10.66 -7.49 2.10
C GLU A 82 -11.18 -6.25 2.85
N ASN A 83 -12.50 -6.08 2.86
CA ASN A 83 -13.17 -4.91 3.44
C ASN A 83 -12.78 -4.63 4.89
N TYR A 84 -12.66 -5.70 5.69
CA TYR A 84 -12.38 -5.61 7.11
C TYR A 84 -11.07 -4.84 7.38
N TYR A 85 -10.07 -4.99 6.53
CA TYR A 85 -8.76 -4.34 6.70
C TYR A 85 -8.59 -3.07 5.86
N ARG A 86 -9.46 -2.83 4.89
CA ARG A 86 -9.30 -1.73 3.94
C ARG A 86 -9.39 -0.37 4.61
N SER A 87 -10.37 -0.18 5.49
CA SER A 87 -10.53 1.08 6.25
C SER A 87 -9.30 1.40 7.11
N TYR A 88 -8.61 0.37 7.62
CA TYR A 88 -7.37 0.58 8.38
C TYR A 88 -6.24 1.12 7.48
N VAL A 89 -6.01 0.50 6.33
CA VAL A 89 -4.97 0.95 5.37
C VAL A 89 -5.25 2.37 4.87
N VAL A 90 -6.52 2.68 4.57
CA VAL A 90 -6.93 4.02 4.14
C VAL A 90 -6.75 5.04 5.27
N GLY A 91 -7.06 4.67 6.51
CA GLY A 91 -6.79 5.52 7.68
C GLY A 91 -5.31 5.84 7.86
N GLU A 92 -4.43 4.84 7.73
CA GLU A 92 -2.97 5.04 7.79
C GLU A 92 -2.49 5.96 6.67
N LEU A 93 -3.01 5.79 5.44
CA LEU A 93 -2.67 6.66 4.32
C LEU A 93 -3.11 8.11 4.59
N HIS A 94 -4.33 8.32 5.09
CA HIS A 94 -4.82 9.65 5.46
C HIS A 94 -3.94 10.33 6.52
N GLN A 95 -3.56 9.59 7.57
CA GLN A 95 -2.75 10.12 8.68
C GLN A 95 -1.29 10.39 8.30
N SER A 96 -0.81 9.83 7.19
CA SER A 96 0.58 9.94 6.75
C SER A 96 0.89 11.20 5.93
N ASP A 97 -0.11 12.04 5.64
CA ASP A 97 -0.04 13.21 4.74
C ASP A 97 0.38 12.88 3.29
N LEU A 98 0.51 11.60 2.93
CA LEU A 98 0.95 11.17 1.60
C LEU A 98 -0.05 11.49 0.49
N CYS A 99 -1.35 11.55 0.83
CA CYS A 99 -2.40 12.04 -0.08
C CYS A 99 -2.13 13.47 -0.56
N SER A 100 -1.49 14.30 0.28
CA SER A 100 -1.14 15.67 -0.07
C SER A 100 0.23 15.78 -0.75
N GLN A 101 1.20 14.97 -0.34
CA GLN A 101 2.56 15.02 -0.86
C GLN A 101 2.71 14.33 -2.23
N TYR A 102 2.00 13.21 -2.42
CA TYR A 102 2.04 12.40 -3.65
C TYR A 102 0.62 12.04 -4.12
N PRO A 103 -0.21 13.02 -4.53
CA PRO A 103 -1.63 12.81 -4.81
C PRO A 103 -1.90 11.74 -5.88
N LYS A 104 -1.08 11.71 -6.93
CA LYS A 104 -1.19 10.75 -8.03
C LYS A 104 -0.89 9.31 -7.61
N ASP A 105 0.19 9.12 -6.85
CA ASP A 105 0.61 7.80 -6.37
C ASP A 105 -0.34 7.29 -5.27
N ALA A 106 -0.83 8.18 -4.40
CA ALA A 106 -1.84 7.87 -3.41
C ALA A 106 -3.15 7.42 -4.07
N LEU A 107 -3.59 8.12 -5.13
CA LEU A 107 -4.76 7.73 -5.92
C LEU A 107 -4.59 6.34 -6.56
N TYR A 108 -3.39 6.03 -7.07
CA TYR A 108 -3.09 4.71 -7.61
C TYR A 108 -3.18 3.62 -6.53
N LEU A 109 -2.60 3.85 -5.36
CA LEU A 109 -2.67 2.90 -4.25
C LEU A 109 -4.13 2.63 -3.84
N LEU A 110 -4.94 3.69 -3.72
CA LEU A 110 -6.37 3.56 -3.39
C LEU A 110 -7.11 2.73 -4.44
N ASP A 111 -6.92 3.00 -5.74
CA ASP A 111 -7.55 2.24 -6.82
C ASP A 111 -7.10 0.76 -6.85
N ALA A 112 -5.85 0.49 -6.46
CA ALA A 112 -5.31 -0.86 -6.42
C ALA A 112 -5.86 -1.69 -5.25
N ILE A 113 -6.17 -1.09 -4.10
CA ILE A 113 -6.63 -1.79 -2.88
C ILE A 113 -8.15 -1.76 -2.71
N CYS A 114 -8.86 -0.84 -3.37
CA CYS A 114 -10.31 -0.73 -3.37
C CYS A 114 -10.90 -1.46 -4.59
N ASP A 115 -11.93 -2.28 -4.37
CA ASP A 115 -12.77 -2.86 -5.44
C ASP A 115 -14.19 -2.32 -5.30
N ASP A 116 -14.80 -1.98 -6.44
CA ASP A 116 -16.19 -1.49 -6.57
C ASP A 116 -17.20 -2.51 -6.00
N LYS A 117 -16.85 -3.79 -5.99
CA LYS A 117 -17.78 -4.87 -5.61
C LYS A 117 -17.97 -5.03 -4.10
N ASN A 118 -17.02 -4.56 -3.30
CA ASN A 118 -16.92 -4.96 -1.90
C ASN A 118 -17.45 -3.91 -0.91
N GLY A 119 -18.10 -2.83 -1.35
CA GLY A 119 -18.79 -1.89 -0.47
C GLY A 119 -17.92 -0.75 0.07
N LYS A 120 -18.56 0.15 0.84
CA LYS A 120 -17.99 1.45 1.22
C LYS A 120 -16.78 1.29 2.15
N THR A 121 -15.73 2.06 1.85
CA THR A 121 -14.51 2.11 2.65
C THR A 121 -14.50 3.40 3.46
N SER A 122 -14.48 3.30 4.78
CA SER A 122 -14.39 4.47 5.66
C SER A 122 -13.03 5.16 5.49
N GLY A 123 -12.99 6.49 5.52
CA GLY A 123 -11.75 7.26 5.32
C GLY A 123 -11.38 7.50 3.85
N LEU A 124 -12.04 6.82 2.89
CA LEU A 124 -11.72 6.93 1.47
C LEU A 124 -12.08 8.31 0.93
N LYS A 125 -13.23 8.85 1.37
CA LYS A 125 -13.69 10.18 0.95
C LYS A 125 -12.71 11.25 1.40
N GLU A 126 -12.22 11.16 2.62
CA GLU A 126 -11.26 12.10 3.21
C GLU A 126 -9.94 12.07 2.44
N CYS A 127 -9.45 10.88 2.06
CA CYS A 127 -8.27 10.78 1.20
C CYS A 127 -8.49 11.40 -0.18
N LEU A 128 -9.65 11.13 -0.81
CA LEU A 128 -9.98 11.67 -2.14
C LEU A 128 -10.14 13.19 -2.09
N ASP A 129 -10.79 13.72 -1.06
CA ASP A 129 -10.95 15.16 -0.86
C ASP A 129 -9.58 15.83 -0.72
N GLN A 130 -8.65 15.29 0.08
CA GLN A 130 -7.26 15.78 0.17
C GLN A 130 -6.53 15.75 -1.19
N ILE A 131 -6.61 14.62 -1.91
CA ILE A 131 -6.01 14.47 -3.25
C ILE A 131 -6.58 15.51 -4.21
N GLY A 132 -7.90 15.70 -4.20
CA GLY A 132 -8.62 16.62 -5.08
C GLY A 132 -8.40 18.09 -4.73
N GLU A 133 -8.12 18.41 -3.46
CA GLU A 133 -7.72 19.76 -3.04
C GLU A 133 -6.31 20.09 -3.50
N LYS A 134 -5.36 19.17 -3.34
CA LYS A 134 -3.96 19.40 -3.72
C LYS A 134 -3.72 19.30 -5.21
N GLU A 135 -4.37 18.37 -5.90
CA GLU A 135 -4.28 18.23 -7.35
C GLU A 135 -5.67 18.15 -8.00
N PRO A 136 -6.33 19.31 -8.21
CA PRO A 136 -7.69 19.36 -8.78
C PRO A 136 -7.83 18.70 -10.15
N LYS A 137 -6.73 18.54 -10.89
CA LYS A 137 -6.70 17.84 -12.18
C LYS A 137 -7.07 16.36 -12.03
N LEU A 138 -6.72 15.73 -10.90
CA LEU A 138 -7.03 14.33 -10.63
C LEU A 138 -8.53 14.08 -10.42
N LYS A 139 -9.34 15.09 -10.10
CA LYS A 139 -10.82 14.96 -10.05
C LYS A 139 -11.43 14.52 -11.39
N LYS A 140 -10.72 14.73 -12.50
CA LYS A 140 -11.15 14.28 -13.84
C LYS A 140 -10.67 12.87 -14.17
N ASP A 141 -9.72 12.32 -13.41
CA ASP A 141 -9.14 10.99 -13.61
C ASP A 141 -10.22 9.90 -13.43
N ALA A 142 -10.14 8.86 -14.25
CA ALA A 142 -11.08 7.74 -14.19
C ALA A 142 -11.02 7.03 -12.83
N LYS A 143 -9.84 6.91 -12.22
CA LYS A 143 -9.67 6.28 -10.90
C LYS A 143 -10.34 7.09 -9.81
N TYR A 144 -10.18 8.42 -9.84
CA TYR A 144 -10.81 9.31 -8.87
C TYR A 144 -12.34 9.20 -8.94
N LYS A 145 -12.90 9.23 -10.16
CA LYS A 145 -14.35 9.12 -10.37
C LYS A 145 -14.92 7.75 -10.00
N LYS A 146 -14.14 6.69 -10.16
CA LYS A 146 -14.52 5.34 -9.76
C LYS A 146 -14.62 5.22 -8.23
N LEU A 147 -13.69 5.84 -7.51
CA LEU A 147 -13.59 5.74 -6.05
C LEU A 147 -14.48 6.73 -5.27
N ASN A 148 -15.02 7.76 -5.93
CA ASN A 148 -15.81 8.83 -5.33
C ASN A 148 -17.31 8.69 -5.61
#